data_AF-A0A7G8BE75-F1
#
_entry.id   AF-A0A7G8BE75-F1
#
_cell.length_a   1.000
_cell.length_b   1.000
_cell.length_c   1.000
_cell.angle_alpha   90.00
_cell.angle_beta   90.00
_cell.angle_gamma   90.00
#
_symmetry.space_group_name_H-M   'P 1'
#
loop_
_entity.id
_entity.type
_entity.pdbx_description
1 polymer ?
#
loop_
_entity_poly.entity_id
_entity_poly.type
_entity_poly.pdbx_seq_one_letter_code
_entity_poly.pdbx_strand_id
1 'polypeptide(L)'
;MLNLVTGFVRTELGKHATIAAVLIVASFVTSSIAYWHASHLAREWVSPLRPHYGLREPGKAGFCKPPGQVAGAVTLRLEDDVQEVQGRIQHHLNVMIYFYANYYRAIIMSSILGAVSGICLFYIANKGWATASNYVVTTFVISTVIGAYFFSLIAVFKEQDNITANKALYLQYVALGNRIASYCATGSTENAQPETLDSYVHQVDTQMAAINDVAISLDSGKVADYKALLQQEMNSKQKLALPPVEGAENTTTKPR
;
A
#
# COMPACT_ATOMS: atom_id res chain seq x y z
N MET A 1 -39.65 -9.60 -11.76
CA MET A 1 -38.50 -8.68 -11.56
C MET A 1 -38.31 -7.69 -12.70
N LEU A 2 -38.34 -8.08 -13.98
CA LEU A 2 -38.04 -7.17 -15.11
C LEU A 2 -38.91 -5.89 -15.15
N ASN A 3 -40.22 -6.00 -14.88
CA ASN A 3 -41.15 -4.85 -14.90
C ASN A 3 -40.95 -3.85 -13.76
N LEU A 4 -40.36 -4.29 -12.63
CA LEU A 4 -40.04 -3.42 -11.50
C LEU A 4 -38.79 -2.57 -11.81
N VAL A 5 -37.80 -3.17 -12.47
CA VAL A 5 -36.56 -2.49 -12.87
C VAL A 5 -36.85 -1.41 -13.93
N THR A 6 -37.69 -1.71 -14.92
CA THR A 6 -38.04 -0.74 -15.97
C THR A 6 -38.87 0.44 -15.43
N GLY A 7 -39.72 0.21 -14.43
CA GLY A 7 -40.48 1.27 -13.76
C GLY A 7 -39.58 2.22 -12.96
N PHE A 8 -38.63 1.68 -12.20
CA PHE A 8 -37.71 2.48 -11.38
C PHE A 8 -36.84 3.42 -12.25
N VAL A 9 -36.26 2.89 -13.33
CA VAL A 9 -35.38 3.66 -14.25
C VAL A 9 -36.11 4.84 -14.91
N ARG A 10 -37.45 4.84 -14.99
CA ARG A 10 -38.22 5.95 -15.55
C ARG A 10 -38.36 7.15 -14.61
N THR A 11 -38.20 6.96 -13.30
CA THR A 11 -38.24 8.06 -12.33
C THR A 11 -36.99 8.94 -12.43
N GLU A 12 -37.08 10.23 -12.10
CA GLU A 12 -35.90 11.11 -12.10
C GLU A 12 -34.80 10.59 -11.16
N LEU A 13 -35.18 10.12 -9.96
CA LEU A 13 -34.27 9.46 -9.04
C LEU A 13 -33.58 8.24 -9.68
N GLY A 14 -34.35 7.40 -10.37
CA GLY A 14 -33.83 6.21 -11.05
C GLY A 14 -32.82 6.54 -12.15
N LYS A 15 -33.03 7.65 -12.89
CA LYS A 15 -32.07 8.12 -13.89
C LYS A 15 -30.75 8.58 -13.25
N HIS A 16 -30.81 9.37 -12.17
CA HIS A 16 -29.62 9.78 -11.42
C HIS A 16 -28.85 8.60 -10.84
N ALA A 17 -29.57 7.64 -10.24
CA ALA A 17 -28.98 6.41 -9.73
C ALA A 17 -28.32 5.57 -10.85
N THR A 18 -28.93 5.53 -12.04
CA THR A 18 -28.37 4.84 -13.20
C THR A 18 -27.06 5.50 -13.66
N ILE A 19 -27.02 6.84 -13.78
CA ILE A 19 -25.79 7.57 -14.14
C ILE A 19 -24.69 7.32 -13.09
N ALA A 20 -25.05 7.37 -11.81
CA ALA A 20 -24.12 7.10 -10.72
C ALA A 20 -23.51 5.69 -10.83
N ALA A 21 -24.36 4.67 -11.00
CA ALA A 21 -23.93 3.30 -11.14
C ALA A 21 -23.01 3.12 -12.37
N VAL A 22 -23.34 3.74 -13.51
CA VAL A 22 -22.51 3.68 -14.71
C VAL A 22 -21.14 4.32 -14.47
N LEU A 23 -21.08 5.51 -13.84
CA LEU A 23 -19.80 6.17 -13.54
C LEU A 23 -18.95 5.37 -12.57
N ILE A 24 -19.56 4.76 -11.55
CA ILE A 24 -18.87 3.91 -10.58
C ILE A 24 -18.28 2.67 -11.28
N VAL A 25 -19.09 1.96 -12.06
CA VAL A 25 -18.63 0.76 -12.80
C VAL A 25 -17.52 1.13 -13.79
N ALA A 26 -17.70 2.20 -14.57
CA ALA A 26 -16.70 2.68 -15.51
C ALA A 26 -15.38 3.05 -14.79
N SER A 27 -15.48 3.64 -13.60
CA SER A 27 -14.32 3.98 -12.77
C SER A 27 -13.59 2.73 -12.30
N PHE A 28 -14.29 1.70 -11.83
CA PHE A 28 -13.67 0.43 -11.43
C PHE A 28 -12.99 -0.30 -12.59
N VAL A 29 -13.62 -0.34 -13.77
CA VAL A 29 -13.05 -0.95 -14.97
C VAL A 29 -11.78 -0.20 -15.39
N THR A 30 -11.85 1.12 -15.52
CA THR A 30 -10.69 1.95 -15.89
C THR A 30 -9.57 1.84 -14.86
N SER A 31 -9.91 1.83 -13.57
CA SER A 31 -8.96 1.66 -12.48
C SER A 31 -8.24 0.31 -12.51
N SER A 32 -8.96 -0.77 -12.86
CA SER A 32 -8.39 -2.11 -13.02
C SER A 32 -7.42 -2.18 -14.19
N ILE A 33 -7.77 -1.56 -15.32
CA ILE A 33 -6.90 -1.45 -16.50
C ILE A 33 -5.65 -0.64 -16.17
N ALA A 34 -5.80 0.50 -15.50
CA ALA A 34 -4.67 1.35 -15.09
C ALA A 34 -3.71 0.61 -14.15
N TYR A 35 -4.25 -0.15 -13.17
CA TYR A 35 -3.45 -0.99 -12.29
C TYR A 35 -2.69 -2.08 -13.06
N TRP A 36 -3.40 -2.82 -13.92
CA TRP A 36 -2.80 -3.89 -14.71
C TRP A 36 -1.65 -3.35 -15.58
N HIS A 37 -1.90 -2.27 -16.32
CA HIS A 37 -0.90 -1.62 -17.17
C HIS A 37 0.31 -1.13 -16.37
N ALA A 38 0.10 -0.44 -15.25
CA ALA A 38 1.18 0.02 -14.39
C ALA A 38 2.01 -1.13 -13.80
N SER A 39 1.35 -2.21 -13.38
CA SER A 39 2.03 -3.40 -12.86
C SER A 39 2.86 -4.10 -13.93
N HIS A 40 2.40 -4.11 -15.19
CA HIS A 40 3.13 -4.67 -16.32
C HIS A 40 4.38 -3.84 -16.62
N LEU A 41 4.23 -2.52 -16.78
CA LEU A 41 5.36 -1.60 -17.00
C LEU A 41 6.38 -1.67 -15.87
N ALA A 42 5.93 -1.67 -14.62
CA ALA A 42 6.83 -1.77 -13.47
C ALA A 42 7.64 -3.07 -13.49
N ARG A 43 7.02 -4.20 -13.83
CA ARG A 43 7.71 -5.49 -13.96
C ARG A 43 8.71 -5.49 -15.12
N GLU A 44 8.36 -4.87 -16.24
CA GLU A 44 9.25 -4.74 -17.39
C GLU A 44 10.47 -3.90 -17.04
N TRP A 45 10.29 -2.73 -16.42
CA TRP A 45 11.36 -1.81 -16.06
C TRP A 45 12.33 -2.37 -15.02
N VAL A 46 11.84 -3.16 -14.08
CA VAL A 46 12.70 -3.79 -13.06
C VAL A 46 13.29 -5.11 -13.53
N SER A 47 12.83 -5.67 -14.65
CA SER A 47 13.35 -6.96 -15.14
C SER A 47 14.87 -6.97 -15.37
N PRO A 48 15.52 -5.90 -15.91
CA PRO A 48 16.97 -5.88 -16.07
C PRO A 48 17.71 -5.62 -14.76
N LEU A 49 17.02 -5.03 -13.76
CA LEU A 49 17.57 -4.75 -12.45
C LEU A 49 17.54 -5.96 -11.52
N ARG A 50 16.83 -7.03 -11.90
CA ARG A 50 16.87 -8.27 -11.16
C ARG A 50 18.29 -8.81 -11.25
N PRO A 51 18.98 -8.94 -10.10
CA PRO A 51 20.33 -9.43 -10.11
C PRO A 51 20.36 -10.74 -10.90
N HIS A 52 21.21 -10.77 -11.92
CA HIS A 52 21.51 -11.98 -12.68
C HIS A 52 22.40 -12.84 -11.80
N TYR A 53 21.81 -13.32 -10.72
CA TYR A 53 22.34 -14.41 -9.96
C TYR A 53 22.29 -15.63 -10.89
N GLY A 54 23.38 -15.84 -11.65
CA GLY A 54 23.74 -17.18 -12.12
C GLY A 54 23.99 -18.15 -10.96
N LEU A 55 23.84 -17.66 -9.72
CA LEU A 55 23.67 -18.45 -8.51
C LEU A 55 22.44 -19.34 -8.72
N ARG A 56 22.73 -20.62 -8.94
CA ARG A 56 21.82 -21.74 -9.09
C ARG A 56 20.54 -21.60 -8.27
N GLU A 57 19.47 -22.15 -8.84
CA GLU A 57 18.18 -22.40 -8.20
C GLU A 57 18.31 -22.62 -6.68
N PRO A 58 17.50 -21.92 -5.87
CA PRO A 58 17.48 -22.10 -4.42
C PRO A 58 17.36 -23.59 -4.08
N GLY A 59 18.21 -24.07 -3.16
CA GLY A 59 18.25 -25.47 -2.74
C GLY A 59 19.31 -26.36 -3.40
N LYS A 60 20.14 -25.86 -4.34
CA LYS A 60 21.33 -26.60 -4.77
C LYS A 60 22.48 -26.40 -3.78
N ALA A 61 22.66 -27.37 -2.90
CA ALA A 61 23.75 -27.42 -1.93
C ALA A 61 25.14 -27.23 -2.57
N GLY A 62 26.05 -26.62 -1.81
CA GLY A 62 27.44 -26.39 -2.23
C GLY A 62 27.61 -25.15 -3.11
N PHE A 63 26.74 -24.15 -2.95
CA PHE A 63 26.88 -22.84 -3.59
C PHE A 63 28.07 -22.09 -3.00
N CYS A 64 28.21 -22.11 -1.67
CA CYS A 64 29.28 -21.43 -0.99
C CYS A 64 30.42 -22.41 -0.70
N LYS A 65 31.52 -22.33 -1.45
CA LYS A 65 32.74 -23.11 -1.17
C LYS A 65 33.95 -22.19 -1.21
N PRO A 66 34.18 -21.39 -0.16
CA PRO A 66 35.36 -20.55 -0.08
C PRO A 66 36.62 -21.41 -0.28
N PRO A 67 37.62 -20.94 -1.05
CA PRO A 67 38.85 -21.68 -1.28
C PRO A 67 39.51 -22.11 0.04
N GLY A 68 39.84 -23.39 0.15
CA GLY A 68 40.53 -23.94 1.33
C GLY A 68 39.65 -24.22 2.56
N GLN A 69 38.33 -24.04 2.47
CA GLN A 69 37.41 -24.42 3.55
C GLN A 69 36.65 -25.71 3.25
N VAL A 70 36.51 -26.57 4.26
CA VAL A 70 35.71 -27.80 4.18
C VAL A 70 34.25 -27.46 4.45
N ALA A 71 33.35 -27.95 3.60
CA ALA A 71 31.92 -27.77 3.80
C ALA A 71 31.49 -28.32 5.17
N GLY A 72 30.87 -27.46 5.99
CA GLY A 72 30.41 -27.80 7.34
C GLY A 72 29.11 -27.09 7.70
N ALA A 73 28.73 -27.13 8.98
CA ALA A 73 27.50 -26.51 9.48
C ALA A 73 27.42 -25.00 9.18
N VAL A 74 28.55 -24.30 9.27
CA VAL A 74 28.63 -22.86 9.01
C VAL A 74 28.42 -22.54 7.53
N THR A 75 28.86 -23.42 6.62
CA THR A 75 28.60 -23.28 5.18
C THR A 75 27.11 -23.42 4.88
N LEU A 76 26.44 -24.40 5.52
CA LEU A 76 24.99 -24.57 5.38
C LEU A 76 24.23 -23.34 5.92
N ARG A 77 24.66 -22.80 7.06
CA ARG A 77 24.07 -21.57 7.62
C ARG A 77 24.15 -20.40 6.63
N LEU A 78 25.31 -20.18 6.02
CA LEU A 78 25.49 -19.12 5.04
C LEU A 78 24.66 -19.35 3.76
N GLU A 79 24.46 -20.61 3.36
CA GLU A 79 23.54 -20.96 2.26
C GLU A 79 22.07 -20.63 2.61
N ASP A 80 21.65 -20.88 3.86
CA ASP A 80 20.32 -20.48 4.35
C ASP A 80 20.16 -18.95 4.33
N ASP A 81 21.19 -18.20 4.74
CA ASP A 81 21.17 -16.73 4.71
C ASP A 81 21.07 -16.19 3.29
N VAL A 82 21.73 -16.82 2.31
CA VAL A 82 21.57 -16.45 0.89
C VAL A 82 20.12 -16.63 0.43
N GLN A 83 19.47 -17.72 0.82
CA GLN A 83 18.07 -17.97 0.46
C GLN A 83 17.15 -16.94 1.12
N GLU A 84 17.38 -16.61 2.39
CA GLU A 84 16.60 -15.58 3.07
C GLU A 84 16.79 -14.22 2.37
N VAL A 85 18.03 -13.81 2.11
CA VAL A 85 18.33 -12.55 1.40
C VAL A 85 17.64 -12.49 0.05
N GLN A 86 17.68 -13.57 -0.75
CA GLN A 86 16.95 -13.64 -2.03
C GLN A 86 15.43 -13.50 -1.84
N GLY A 87 14.87 -14.16 -0.82
CA GLY A 87 13.47 -14.00 -0.45
C GLY A 87 13.10 -12.54 -0.12
N ARG A 88 13.96 -11.85 0.64
CA ARG A 88 13.78 -10.43 1.00
C ARG A 88 13.89 -9.50 -0.21
N ILE A 89 14.86 -9.74 -1.11
CA ILE A 89 14.98 -9.02 -2.40
C ILE A 89 13.66 -9.12 -3.17
N GLN A 90 13.15 -10.34 -3.36
CA GLN A 90 11.92 -10.56 -4.13
C GLN A 90 10.70 -9.97 -3.43
N HIS A 91 10.65 -10.04 -2.10
CA HIS A 91 9.59 -9.44 -1.30
C HIS A 91 9.54 -7.92 -1.50
N HIS A 92 10.63 -7.19 -1.24
CA HIS A 92 10.65 -5.73 -1.37
C HIS A 92 10.44 -5.27 -2.82
N LEU A 93 10.93 -6.02 -3.81
CA LEU A 93 10.64 -5.75 -5.21
C LEU A 93 9.15 -5.85 -5.52
N ASN A 94 8.48 -6.91 -5.04
CA ASN A 94 7.05 -7.11 -5.25
C ASN A 94 6.21 -6.03 -4.55
N VAL A 95 6.56 -5.69 -3.32
CA VAL A 95 5.88 -4.63 -2.55
C VAL A 95 6.08 -3.27 -3.22
N MET A 96 7.28 -2.95 -3.70
CA MET A 96 7.54 -1.74 -4.47
C MET A 96 6.69 -1.67 -5.74
N ILE A 97 6.60 -2.75 -6.52
CA ILE A 97 5.74 -2.83 -7.71
C ILE A 97 4.26 -2.61 -7.34
N TYR A 98 3.82 -3.18 -6.23
CA TYR A 98 2.45 -3.01 -5.73
C TYR A 98 2.12 -1.55 -5.45
N PHE A 99 2.93 -0.85 -4.64
CA PHE A 99 2.70 0.57 -4.35
C PHE A 99 2.86 1.43 -5.61
N TYR A 100 3.83 1.14 -6.49
CA TYR A 100 3.96 1.85 -7.77
C TYR A 100 2.68 1.74 -8.63
N ALA A 101 2.11 0.54 -8.75
CA ALA A 101 0.90 0.33 -9.53
C ALA A 101 -0.33 1.03 -8.93
N ASN A 102 -0.45 1.03 -7.58
CA ASN A 102 -1.53 1.74 -6.89
C ASN A 102 -1.39 3.27 -7.00
N TYR A 103 -0.16 3.79 -6.85
CA TYR A 103 0.17 5.20 -7.05
C TYR A 103 -0.20 5.68 -8.45
N TYR A 104 0.25 4.97 -9.49
CA TYR A 104 -0.06 5.29 -10.88
C TYR A 104 -1.57 5.27 -11.13
N ARG A 105 -2.26 4.22 -10.67
CA ARG A 105 -3.72 4.09 -10.75
C ARG A 105 -4.42 5.29 -10.12
N ALA A 106 -4.02 5.69 -8.91
CA ALA A 106 -4.62 6.82 -8.20
C ALA A 106 -4.46 8.14 -8.97
N ILE A 107 -3.27 8.41 -9.52
CA ILE A 107 -3.00 9.62 -10.30
C ILE A 107 -3.83 9.65 -11.60
N ILE A 108 -3.83 8.56 -12.38
CA ILE A 108 -4.57 8.52 -13.65
C ILE A 108 -6.07 8.67 -13.39
N MET A 109 -6.62 7.95 -12.41
CA MET A 109 -8.05 8.03 -12.09
C MET A 109 -8.45 9.41 -11.58
N SER A 110 -7.68 9.99 -10.65
CA SER A 110 -7.95 11.35 -10.15
C SER A 110 -7.85 12.40 -11.26
N SER A 111 -6.91 12.25 -12.20
CA SER A 111 -6.76 13.16 -13.35
C SER A 111 -7.93 13.09 -14.33
N ILE A 112 -8.34 11.87 -14.72
CA ILE A 112 -9.47 11.67 -15.64
C ILE A 112 -10.77 12.21 -15.03
N LEU A 113 -11.03 11.86 -13.76
CA LEU A 113 -12.24 12.30 -13.07
C LEU A 113 -12.22 13.80 -12.75
N GLY A 114 -11.04 14.36 -12.46
CA GLY A 114 -10.84 15.80 -12.32
C GLY A 114 -11.14 16.55 -13.62
N ALA A 115 -10.72 16.01 -14.78
CA ALA A 115 -11.06 16.60 -16.08
C ALA A 115 -12.56 16.55 -16.37
N VAL A 116 -13.22 15.41 -16.13
CA VAL A 116 -14.68 15.27 -16.28
C VAL A 116 -15.42 16.26 -15.36
N SER A 117 -15.00 16.35 -14.10
CA SER A 117 -15.55 17.30 -13.13
C SER A 117 -15.35 18.75 -13.58
N GLY A 118 -14.15 19.11 -14.03
CA GLY A 118 -13.83 20.45 -14.52
C GLY A 118 -14.69 20.88 -15.72
N ILE A 119 -14.91 19.98 -16.68
CA ILE A 119 -15.80 20.25 -17.84
C ILE A 119 -17.24 20.47 -17.37
N CYS A 120 -17.74 19.62 -16.46
CA CYS A 120 -19.09 19.78 -15.92
C CYS A 120 -19.23 21.09 -15.14
N LEU A 121 -18.24 21.44 -14.31
CA LEU A 121 -18.21 22.68 -13.54
C LEU A 121 -18.18 23.90 -14.46
N PHE A 122 -17.40 23.87 -15.54
CA PHE A 122 -17.38 24.94 -16.55
C PHE A 122 -18.78 25.15 -17.17
N TYR A 123 -19.47 24.07 -17.51
CA TYR A 123 -20.84 24.16 -18.02
C TYR A 123 -21.81 24.74 -16.98
N ILE A 124 -21.73 24.27 -15.73
CA ILE A 124 -22.54 24.76 -14.61
C ILE A 124 -22.27 26.25 -14.35
N ALA A 125 -21.01 26.69 -14.39
CA ALA A 125 -20.63 28.08 -14.16
C ALA A 125 -21.21 29.02 -15.24
N ASN A 126 -21.23 28.58 -16.51
CA ASN A 126 -21.77 29.39 -17.61
C ASN A 126 -23.30 29.46 -17.63
N LYS A 127 -24.00 28.40 -17.21
CA LYS A 127 -25.48 28.38 -17.16
C LYS A 127 -26.04 28.89 -15.84
N GLY A 128 -25.30 28.70 -14.75
CA GLY A 128 -25.77 28.85 -13.39
C GLY A 128 -26.33 27.55 -12.82
N TRP A 129 -26.15 27.32 -11.52
CA TRP A 129 -26.57 26.11 -10.83
C TRP A 129 -28.06 25.81 -10.94
N ALA A 130 -28.91 26.85 -10.96
CA ALA A 130 -30.37 26.70 -10.99
C ALA A 130 -30.92 26.28 -12.37
N THR A 131 -30.17 26.51 -13.45
CA THR A 131 -30.63 26.27 -14.83
C THR A 131 -29.83 25.17 -15.52
N ALA A 132 -28.69 24.77 -14.98
CA ALA A 132 -27.90 23.66 -15.48
C ALA A 132 -28.70 22.35 -15.41
N SER A 133 -28.49 21.45 -16.38
CA SER A 133 -29.11 20.13 -16.37
C SER A 133 -28.72 19.36 -15.11
N ASN A 134 -29.71 18.80 -14.40
CA ASN A 134 -29.49 17.99 -13.19
C ASN A 134 -28.53 16.81 -13.45
N TYR A 135 -28.47 16.29 -14.67
CA TYR A 135 -27.54 15.22 -15.06
C TYR A 135 -26.08 15.68 -15.09
N VAL A 136 -25.81 16.92 -15.51
CA VAL A 136 -24.47 17.52 -15.49
C VAL A 136 -24.03 17.76 -14.04
N VAL A 137 -24.93 18.28 -13.21
CA VAL A 137 -24.69 18.47 -11.77
C VAL A 137 -24.38 17.14 -11.09
N THR A 138 -25.15 16.09 -11.38
CA THR A 138 -24.93 14.75 -10.82
C THR A 138 -23.58 14.19 -11.23
N THR A 139 -23.24 14.28 -12.52
CA THR A 139 -21.94 13.83 -13.04
C THR A 139 -20.79 14.59 -12.38
N PHE A 140 -20.90 15.90 -12.22
CA PHE A 140 -19.92 16.73 -11.51
C PHE A 140 -19.69 16.24 -10.08
N VAL A 141 -20.76 16.07 -9.29
CA VAL A 141 -20.64 15.67 -7.89
C VAL A 141 -19.99 14.29 -7.77
N ILE A 142 -20.47 13.31 -8.55
CA ILE A 142 -19.99 11.93 -8.47
C ILE A 142 -18.53 11.82 -8.92
N SER A 143 -18.18 12.42 -10.06
CA SER A 143 -16.78 12.41 -10.54
C SER A 143 -15.84 13.08 -9.55
N THR A 144 -16.27 14.18 -8.92
CA THR A 144 -15.50 14.86 -7.86
C THR A 144 -15.25 13.96 -6.66
N VAL A 145 -16.28 13.28 -6.15
CA VAL A 145 -16.15 12.39 -4.99
C VAL A 145 -15.25 11.20 -5.31
N ILE A 146 -15.42 10.55 -6.47
CA ILE A 146 -14.57 9.43 -6.87
C ILE A 146 -13.12 9.89 -7.10
N GLY A 147 -12.93 11.06 -7.74
CA GLY A 147 -11.61 11.64 -7.96
C GLY A 147 -10.88 11.95 -6.65
N ALA A 148 -11.58 12.58 -5.70
CA ALA A 148 -11.08 12.86 -4.36
C ALA A 148 -10.75 11.57 -3.59
N TYR A 149 -11.57 10.52 -3.72
CA TYR A 149 -11.29 9.21 -3.15
C TYR A 149 -9.96 8.65 -3.66
N PHE A 150 -9.74 8.58 -4.97
CA PHE A 150 -8.46 8.09 -5.53
C PHE A 150 -7.28 8.94 -5.09
N PHE A 151 -7.42 10.27 -5.08
CA PHE A 151 -6.37 11.17 -4.60
C PHE A 151 -6.03 10.92 -3.12
N SER A 152 -7.05 10.68 -2.28
CA SER A 152 -6.84 10.42 -0.85
C SER A 152 -6.05 9.12 -0.59
N LEU A 153 -6.14 8.12 -1.47
CA LEU A 153 -5.37 6.88 -1.34
C LEU A 153 -3.86 7.15 -1.33
N ILE A 154 -3.39 8.11 -2.14
CA ILE A 154 -1.97 8.48 -2.20
C ILE A 154 -1.47 8.94 -0.84
N ALA A 155 -2.25 9.79 -0.17
CA ALA A 155 -1.89 10.36 1.14
C ALA A 155 -2.04 9.33 2.27
N VAL A 156 -3.15 8.61 2.32
CA VAL A 156 -3.44 7.62 3.37
C VAL A 156 -2.40 6.48 3.36
N PHE A 157 -2.09 5.96 2.17
CA PHE A 157 -1.15 4.85 2.01
C PHE A 157 0.28 5.30 1.80
N LYS A 158 0.59 6.60 1.91
CA LYS A 158 1.93 7.17 1.73
C LYS A 158 2.71 6.51 0.58
N GLU A 159 2.03 6.41 -0.57
CA GLU A 159 2.45 5.53 -1.67
C GLU A 159 3.91 5.81 -2.11
N GLN A 160 4.29 7.09 -2.20
CA GLN A 160 5.66 7.50 -2.56
C GLN A 160 6.71 7.08 -1.52
N ASP A 161 6.40 7.23 -0.23
CA ASP A 161 7.30 6.86 0.86
C ASP A 161 7.52 5.35 0.84
N ASN A 162 6.45 4.58 0.66
CA ASN A 162 6.51 3.12 0.59
C ASN A 162 7.30 2.62 -0.63
N ILE A 163 7.12 3.25 -1.81
CA ILE A 163 7.95 2.96 -2.98
C ILE A 163 9.43 3.23 -2.68
N THR A 164 9.73 4.39 -2.09
CA THR A 164 11.11 4.82 -1.80
C THR A 164 11.79 3.91 -0.78
N ALA A 165 11.09 3.57 0.31
CA ALA A 165 11.60 2.71 1.37
C ALA A 165 11.83 1.26 0.87
N ASN A 166 10.87 0.68 0.14
CA ASN A 166 11.05 -0.67 -0.41
C ASN A 166 12.13 -0.71 -1.50
N LYS A 167 12.30 0.35 -2.29
CA LYS A 167 13.43 0.49 -3.21
C LYS A 167 14.77 0.49 -2.47
N ALA A 168 14.88 1.25 -1.39
CA ALA A 168 16.09 1.32 -0.59
C ALA A 168 16.45 -0.05 0.02
N LEU A 169 15.47 -0.72 0.64
CA LEU A 169 15.66 -2.06 1.19
C LEU A 169 16.01 -3.09 0.11
N TYR A 170 15.32 -3.07 -1.04
CA TYR A 170 15.67 -3.91 -2.20
C TYR A 170 17.15 -3.77 -2.57
N LEU A 171 17.64 -2.54 -2.73
CA LEU A 171 19.04 -2.31 -3.10
C LEU A 171 20.03 -2.73 -2.01
N GLN A 172 19.68 -2.53 -0.73
CA GLN A 172 20.50 -2.98 0.39
C GLN A 172 20.62 -4.51 0.44
N TYR A 173 19.51 -5.24 0.27
CA TYR A 173 19.55 -6.70 0.18
C TYR A 173 20.28 -7.21 -1.06
N VAL A 174 20.14 -6.54 -2.22
CA VAL A 174 20.92 -6.88 -3.43
C VAL A 174 22.43 -6.70 -3.17
N ALA A 175 22.82 -5.60 -2.52
CA ALA A 175 24.20 -5.36 -2.14
C ALA A 175 24.72 -6.44 -1.18
N LEU A 176 23.93 -6.81 -0.16
CA LEU A 176 24.26 -7.91 0.76
C LEU A 176 24.39 -9.25 0.03
N GLY A 177 23.47 -9.59 -0.88
CA GLY A 177 23.56 -10.80 -1.69
C GLY A 177 24.82 -10.84 -2.56
N ASN A 178 25.20 -9.71 -3.16
CA ASN A 178 26.44 -9.59 -3.94
C ASN A 178 27.69 -9.75 -3.07
N ARG A 179 27.67 -9.24 -1.84
CA ARG A 179 28.75 -9.43 -0.85
C ARG A 179 28.92 -10.91 -0.52
N ILE A 180 27.83 -11.58 -0.16
CA ILE A 180 27.86 -13.01 0.19
C ILE A 180 28.37 -13.84 -0.99
N ALA A 181 27.87 -13.56 -2.20
CA ALA A 181 28.35 -14.24 -3.41
C ALA A 181 29.85 -14.01 -3.67
N SER A 182 30.34 -12.79 -3.46
CA SER A 182 31.77 -12.45 -3.61
C SER A 182 32.63 -13.17 -2.58
N TYR A 183 32.18 -13.23 -1.32
CA TYR A 183 32.86 -13.99 -0.27
C TYR A 183 32.87 -15.49 -0.59
N CYS A 184 31.74 -16.06 -1.02
CA CYS A 184 31.66 -17.47 -1.40
C CYS A 184 32.60 -17.84 -2.55
N ALA A 185 32.88 -16.90 -3.47
CA ALA A 185 33.79 -17.10 -4.59
C ALA A 185 35.27 -16.93 -4.22
N THR A 186 35.58 -16.02 -3.30
CA THR A 186 36.98 -15.57 -3.06
C THR A 186 37.52 -15.94 -1.67
N GLY A 187 36.67 -16.19 -0.69
CA GLY A 187 37.02 -16.30 0.73
C GLY A 187 37.43 -14.98 1.38
N SER A 188 37.23 -13.85 0.70
CA SER A 188 37.65 -12.53 1.15
C SER A 188 36.48 -11.55 1.18
N THR A 189 36.61 -10.53 2.04
CA THR A 189 35.65 -9.43 2.16
C THR A 189 35.84 -8.37 1.06
N GLU A 190 34.98 -7.34 1.04
CA GLU A 190 35.08 -6.19 0.13
C GLU A 190 36.44 -5.49 0.15
N ASN A 191 37.16 -5.55 1.28
CA ASN A 191 38.48 -4.95 1.46
C ASN A 191 39.64 -5.90 1.11
N ALA A 192 39.35 -7.02 0.43
CA ALA A 192 40.29 -8.09 0.12
C ALA A 192 41.01 -8.67 1.36
N GLN A 193 40.46 -8.45 2.56
CA GLN A 193 41.00 -9.04 3.78
C GLN A 193 40.46 -10.47 3.92
N PRO A 194 41.34 -11.45 4.16
CA PRO A 194 40.92 -12.79 4.52
C PRO A 194 40.09 -12.74 5.80
N GLU A 195 38.94 -13.38 5.80
CA GLU A 195 38.08 -13.47 6.98
C GLU A 195 37.60 -14.91 7.19
N THR A 196 37.53 -15.33 8.45
CA THR A 196 36.97 -16.64 8.80
C THR A 196 35.48 -16.68 8.49
N LEU A 197 34.98 -17.88 8.15
CA LEU A 197 33.58 -18.06 7.80
C LEU A 197 32.64 -17.67 8.95
N ASP A 198 32.98 -18.02 10.19
CA ASP A 198 32.19 -17.68 11.38
C ASP A 198 32.08 -16.16 11.58
N SER A 199 33.20 -15.43 11.44
CA SER A 199 33.21 -13.98 11.56
C SER A 199 32.37 -13.33 10.46
N TYR A 200 32.48 -13.85 9.23
CA TYR A 200 31.69 -13.36 8.11
C TYR A 200 30.18 -13.61 8.30
N VAL A 201 29.77 -14.78 8.80
CA VAL A 201 28.37 -15.08 9.12
C VAL A 201 27.82 -14.10 10.15
N HIS A 202 28.58 -13.79 11.21
CA HIS A 202 28.15 -12.77 12.18
C HIS A 202 27.99 -11.37 11.58
N GLN A 203 28.82 -11.00 10.60
CA GLN A 203 28.64 -9.74 9.88
C GLN A 203 27.37 -9.75 9.03
N VAL A 204 27.07 -10.88 8.37
CA VAL A 204 25.82 -11.06 7.59
C VAL A 204 24.61 -10.96 8.52
N ASP A 205 24.60 -11.68 9.65
CA ASP A 205 23.54 -11.61 10.66
C ASP A 205 23.32 -10.17 11.15
N THR A 206 24.42 -9.46 11.44
CA THR A 206 24.37 -8.05 11.90
C THR A 206 23.76 -7.14 10.84
N GLN A 207 24.16 -7.30 9.58
CA GLN A 207 23.62 -6.51 8.47
C GLN A 207 22.15 -6.85 8.21
N MET A 208 21.78 -8.14 8.20
CA MET A 208 20.40 -8.58 8.06
C MET A 208 19.52 -8.00 9.18
N ALA A 209 19.97 -8.05 10.43
CA ALA A 209 19.26 -7.44 11.55
C ALA A 209 19.09 -5.92 11.38
N ALA A 210 20.11 -5.22 10.87
CA ALA A 210 20.06 -3.78 10.64
C ALA A 210 19.09 -3.37 9.52
N ILE A 211 18.85 -4.23 8.53
CA ILE A 211 17.98 -3.95 7.37
C ILE A 211 16.67 -4.73 7.38
N ASN A 212 16.35 -5.43 8.47
CA ASN A 212 15.10 -6.16 8.64
C ASN A 212 13.97 -5.21 9.05
N ASP A 213 13.46 -4.47 8.05
CA ASP A 213 12.38 -3.51 8.23
C ASP A 213 11.14 -3.86 7.38
N VAL A 214 9.96 -3.57 7.92
CA VAL A 214 8.69 -3.67 7.22
C VAL A 214 8.33 -2.28 6.72
N ALA A 215 8.80 -1.95 5.52
CA ALA A 215 8.60 -0.66 4.87
C ALA A 215 7.15 -0.45 4.39
N ILE A 216 6.21 -0.34 5.34
CA ILE A 216 4.81 0.00 5.12
C ILE A 216 4.43 1.11 6.09
N SER A 217 4.20 2.29 5.54
CA SER A 217 3.73 3.46 6.25
C SER A 217 2.30 3.77 5.88
N LEU A 218 1.50 4.14 6.88
CA LEU A 218 0.14 4.63 6.73
C LEU A 218 0.04 5.97 7.46
N ASP A 219 -0.71 6.92 6.90
CA ASP A 219 -1.07 8.14 7.63
C ASP A 219 -2.29 7.86 8.52
N SER A 220 -2.02 7.47 9.77
CA SER A 220 -3.06 7.19 10.77
C SER A 220 -3.90 8.44 11.10
N GLY A 221 -3.39 9.65 10.86
CA GLY A 221 -4.16 10.89 11.02
C GLY A 221 -5.22 11.10 9.93
N LYS A 222 -5.17 10.32 8.85
CA LYS A 222 -6.15 10.35 7.76
C LYS A 222 -7.15 9.18 7.83
N VAL A 223 -6.88 8.19 8.68
CA VAL A 223 -7.83 7.14 9.01
C VAL A 223 -8.58 7.61 10.26
N ALA A 224 -9.91 7.65 10.20
CA ALA A 224 -10.69 8.00 11.38
C ALA A 224 -10.31 7.08 12.55
N ASP A 225 -10.09 7.64 13.74
CA ASP A 225 -9.87 6.84 14.95
C ASP A 225 -11.19 6.17 15.34
N TYR A 226 -11.49 5.06 14.67
CA TYR A 226 -12.71 4.29 14.90
C TYR A 226 -12.79 3.79 16.34
N LYS A 227 -11.65 3.65 17.03
CA LYS A 227 -11.63 3.28 18.45
C LYS A 227 -12.18 4.42 19.30
N ALA A 228 -11.73 5.66 19.06
CA ALA A 228 -12.28 6.83 19.74
C ALA A 228 -13.78 7.04 19.42
N LEU A 229 -14.18 6.90 18.15
CA LEU A 229 -15.58 7.05 17.73
C LEU A 229 -16.50 5.98 18.34
N LEU A 230 -16.06 4.71 18.39
CA LEU A 230 -16.80 3.63 19.03
C LEU A 230 -16.91 3.86 20.55
N GLN A 231 -15.84 4.32 21.20
CA GLN A 231 -15.87 4.63 22.63
C GLN A 231 -16.86 5.76 22.94
N GLN A 232 -16.93 6.78 22.07
CA GLN A 232 -17.88 7.89 22.20
C GLN A 232 -19.33 7.43 22.06
N GLU A 233 -19.63 6.57 21.08
CA GLU A 233 -20.97 5.97 20.88
C GLU A 233 -21.40 5.06 22.04
N MET A 234 -20.47 4.27 22.62
CA MET A 234 -20.79 3.46 23.79
C MET A 234 -21.13 4.35 25.00
N ASN A 235 -20.36 5.41 25.23
CA ASN A 235 -20.59 6.35 26.32
C ASN A 235 -21.90 7.13 26.17
N SER A 236 -22.27 7.53 24.94
CA SER A 236 -23.54 8.23 24.68
C SER A 236 -24.76 7.34 24.93
N LYS A 237 -24.70 6.08 24.50
CA LYS A 237 -25.76 5.09 24.74
C LYS A 237 -25.89 4.72 26.22
N GLN A 238 -24.77 4.58 26.93
CA GLN A 238 -24.79 4.32 28.37
C GLN A 238 -25.41 5.48 29.17
N LYS A 239 -25.23 6.72 28.69
CA LYS A 239 -25.85 7.91 29.29
C LYS A 239 -27.35 8.02 29.00
N LEU A 240 -27.84 7.48 27.89
CA LEU A 240 -29.28 7.39 27.59
C LEU A 240 -29.99 6.23 28.31
N ALA A 241 -29.26 5.17 28.66
CA ALA A 241 -29.84 3.97 29.27
C ALA A 241 -30.09 4.08 30.78
N LEU A 242 -29.57 5.13 31.44
CA LEU A 242 -29.86 5.40 32.84
C LEU A 242 -31.10 6.30 32.94
N PRO A 243 -32.24 5.80 33.45
CA PRO A 243 -33.35 6.68 33.78
C PRO A 243 -32.87 7.71 34.81
N PRO A 244 -33.41 8.94 34.77
CA PRO A 244 -33.09 9.94 35.78
C PRO A 244 -33.39 9.32 37.16
N VAL A 245 -32.38 9.27 38.02
CA VAL A 245 -32.56 8.90 39.42
C VAL A 245 -33.33 10.04 40.08
N GLU A 246 -34.65 9.97 40.00
CA GLU A 246 -35.55 10.79 40.80
C GLU A 246 -35.34 10.41 42.26
N GLY A 247 -34.78 11.32 43.06
CA GLY A 247 -34.88 11.22 44.53
C GLY A 247 -33.58 11.14 45.35
N ALA A 248 -32.47 11.79 44.96
CA ALA A 248 -31.40 12.08 45.91
C ALA A 248 -31.69 13.39 46.65
N GLU A 249 -32.53 13.31 47.68
CA GLU A 249 -32.83 14.38 48.62
C GLU A 249 -31.54 14.75 49.39
N ASN A 250 -31.06 15.97 49.18
CA ASN A 250 -29.81 16.49 49.72
C ASN A 250 -30.01 16.94 51.18
N THR A 251 -29.97 16.01 52.15
CA THR A 251 -29.92 16.37 53.57
C THR A 251 -28.55 16.93 53.93
N THR A 252 -28.44 18.25 53.82
CA THR A 252 -27.28 19.03 54.29
C THR A 252 -27.39 19.20 55.80
N THR A 253 -26.71 18.33 56.58
CA THR A 253 -26.52 18.55 58.02
C THR A 253 -25.37 19.54 58.24
N LYS A 254 -25.73 20.70 58.79
CA LYS A 254 -24.85 21.80 59.19
C LYS A 254 -24.15 21.44 60.52
N PRO A 255 -22.81 21.47 60.62
CA PRO A 255 -22.11 21.26 61.88
C PRO A 255 -22.14 22.54 62.73
N ARG A 256 -22.18 22.34 64.06
CA ARG A 256 -22.22 23.38 65.10
C ARG A 256 -20.82 23.70 65.60
#